data_AF-A0A2J6I5N6-F1
#
_entry.id   AF-A0A2J6I5N6-F1
#
_cell.length_a   1.000
_cell.length_b   1.000
_cell.length_c   1.000
_cell.angle_alpha   90.00
_cell.angle_beta   90.00
_cell.angle_gamma   90.00
#
_symmetry.space_group_name_H-M   'P 1'
#
loop_
_entity.id
_entity.type
_entity.pdbx_description
1 polymer ?
#
loop_
_entity_poly.entity_id
_entity_poly.type
_entity_poly.pdbx_seq_one_letter_code
_entity_poly.pdbx_strand_id
1 'polypeptide(L)'
;MSDNNNVHISSYKEHFSTWAALILLTFMTVAVSVFGAELRTLSVATAMIIATVKATAVGYYFMHIKYDPKIYKWMMGTVLALFTFFMIMLTIDYLTR
;
A
#
# COMPACT_ATOMS: atom_id res chain seq x y z
N MET A 1 22.05 -7.07 41.19
CA MET A 1 21.23 -7.73 40.15
C MET A 1 20.97 -6.68 39.07
N SER A 2 21.68 -6.75 37.95
CA SER A 2 21.64 -5.71 36.90
C SER A 2 20.40 -5.92 36.03
N ASP A 3 19.47 -4.97 36.09
CA ASP A 3 18.21 -5.00 35.34
C ASP A 3 18.45 -4.46 33.91
N ASN A 4 18.74 -5.39 33.00
CA ASN A 4 19.01 -5.10 31.59
C ASN A 4 17.67 -4.91 30.86
N ASN A 5 17.09 -3.72 30.99
CA ASN A 5 15.95 -3.25 30.19
C ASN A 5 16.40 -3.04 28.74
N ASN A 6 16.53 -4.15 27.99
CA ASN A 6 16.78 -4.14 26.55
C ASN A 6 15.50 -3.65 25.87
N VAL A 7 15.40 -2.34 25.71
CA VAL A 7 14.36 -1.68 24.92
C VAL A 7 14.44 -2.26 23.50
N HIS A 8 13.52 -3.17 23.16
CA HIS A 8 13.31 -3.68 21.81
C HIS A 8 12.72 -2.55 20.93
N ILE A 9 13.55 -1.56 20.60
CA ILE A 9 13.27 -0.60 19.54
C ILE A 9 13.34 -1.36 18.21
N SER A 10 12.22 -1.38 17.48
CA SER A 10 12.19 -1.87 16.10
C SER A 10 13.28 -1.18 15.29
N SER A 11 13.95 -1.93 14.42
CA SER A 11 15.11 -1.46 13.68
C SER A 11 14.70 -0.30 12.76
N TYR A 12 15.08 0.94 13.11
CA TYR A 12 14.84 2.16 12.32
C TYR A 12 15.26 2.03 10.84
N LYS A 13 16.18 1.11 10.54
CA LYS A 13 16.66 0.82 9.19
C LYS A 13 15.55 0.35 8.25
N GLU A 14 14.58 -0.42 8.73
CA GLU A 14 13.50 -0.96 7.89
C GLU A 14 12.48 0.12 7.52
N HIS A 15 12.14 0.99 8.47
CA HIS A 15 11.30 2.16 8.23
C HIS A 15 11.97 3.14 7.26
N PHE A 16 13.28 3.36 7.39
CA PHE A 16 14.03 4.25 6.49
C PHE A 16 14.13 3.70 5.06
N SER A 17 14.33 2.39 4.89
CA SER A 17 14.34 1.75 3.57
C SER A 17 12.97 1.86 2.88
N THR A 18 11.88 1.67 3.63
CA THR A 18 10.52 1.81 3.11
C THR A 18 10.20 3.26 2.76
N TRP A 19 10.63 4.22 3.57
CA TRP A 19 10.51 5.65 3.28
C TRP A 19 11.18 6.03 1.96
N ALA A 20 12.41 5.56 1.73
CA ALA A 20 13.12 5.78 0.47
C ALA A 20 12.37 5.18 -0.73
N ALA A 21 11.83 3.96 -0.60
CA ALA A 21 11.02 3.33 -1.63
C ALA A 21 9.76 4.15 -1.96
N LEU A 22 9.06 4.67 -0.95
CA LEU A 22 7.86 5.50 -1.13
C LEU A 22 8.15 6.82 -1.84
N ILE A 23 9.29 7.45 -1.52
CA ILE A 23 9.76 8.65 -2.21
C ILE A 23 10.00 8.35 -3.69
N LEU A 24 10.70 7.26 -4.01
CA LEU A 24 10.98 6.86 -5.39
C LEU A 24 9.67 6.61 -6.16
N LEU A 25 8.73 5.86 -5.59
CA LEU A 25 7.42 5.63 -6.22
C LEU A 25 6.63 6.94 -6.40
N THR A 26 6.86 7.94 -5.55
CA THR A 26 6.22 9.26 -5.67
C THR A 26 6.79 10.07 -6.82
N PHE A 27 8.12 10.12 -6.96
CA PHE A 27 8.75 10.68 -8.16
C PHE A 27 8.26 9.99 -9.43
N MET A 28 8.15 8.66 -9.42
CA MET A 28 7.61 7.90 -10.55
C MET A 28 6.17 8.28 -10.89
N THR A 29 5.31 8.51 -9.88
CA THR A 29 3.92 8.95 -10.10
C THR A 29 3.85 10.33 -10.72
N VAL A 30 4.64 11.28 -10.21
CA VAL A 30 4.70 12.65 -10.74
C VAL A 30 5.24 12.64 -12.17
N ALA A 31 6.28 11.86 -12.44
CA ALA A 31 6.83 11.71 -13.78
C ALA A 31 5.77 11.17 -14.77
N VAL A 32 5.03 10.12 -14.40
CA VAL A 32 3.93 9.60 -15.23
C VAL A 32 2.83 10.64 -15.42
N SER A 33 2.51 11.42 -14.38
CA SER A 33 1.48 12.46 -14.46
C SER A 33 1.87 13.66 -15.34
N VAL A 34 3.16 14.03 -15.35
CA VAL A 34 3.65 15.22 -16.08
C VAL A 34 4.05 14.87 -17.50
N PHE A 35 4.75 13.76 -17.71
CA PHE A 35 5.26 13.35 -19.03
C PHE A 35 4.31 12.42 -19.80
N GLY A 36 3.36 11.75 -19.13
CA GLY A 36 2.40 10.83 -19.75
C GLY A 36 1.15 11.48 -20.35
N ALA A 37 1.13 12.82 -20.49
CA ALA A 37 -0.06 13.59 -20.85
C ALA A 37 -0.65 13.25 -22.24
N GLU A 38 0.15 12.73 -23.18
CA GLU A 38 -0.30 12.39 -24.54
C GLU A 38 -1.20 11.14 -24.59
N LEU A 39 -1.08 10.24 -23.61
CA LEU A 39 -1.86 9.00 -23.54
C LEU A 39 -2.78 9.03 -22.29
N ARG A 40 -3.84 9.86 -22.34
CA ARG A 40 -4.75 10.11 -21.20
C ARG A 40 -5.28 8.84 -20.52
N THR A 41 -5.58 7.77 -21.26
CA THR A 41 -6.10 6.51 -20.67
C THR A 41 -4.98 5.64 -20.09
N LEU A 42 -3.82 5.59 -20.76
CA LEU A 42 -2.69 4.76 -20.35
C LEU A 42 -2.00 5.34 -19.11
N SER A 43 -2.00 6.67 -18.95
CA SER A 43 -1.48 7.35 -17.76
C SER A 43 -2.30 7.02 -16.51
N VAL A 44 -3.63 6.93 -16.61
CA VAL A 44 -4.51 6.56 -15.49
C VAL A 44 -4.27 5.11 -15.05
N ALA A 45 -4.22 4.18 -15.99
CA ALA A 45 -3.94 2.77 -15.68
C ALA A 45 -2.57 2.62 -14.97
N THR A 46 -1.56 3.34 -15.48
CA THR A 46 -0.21 3.34 -14.87
C THR A 46 -0.23 3.96 -13.46
N ALA A 47 -0.95 5.05 -13.26
CA ALA A 47 -1.09 5.69 -11.95
C ALA A 47 -1.78 4.77 -10.93
N MET A 48 -2.81 4.02 -11.33
CA MET A 48 -3.50 3.05 -10.47
C MET A 48 -2.58 1.89 -10.05
N ILE A 49 -1.74 1.39 -10.98
CA ILE A 49 -0.74 0.37 -10.66
C ILE A 49 0.26 0.89 -9.63
N ILE A 50 0.83 2.08 -9.86
CA ILE A 50 1.80 2.68 -8.93
C ILE A 50 1.15 2.92 -7.56
N ALA A 51 -0.08 3.40 -7.52
CA ALA A 51 -0.83 3.59 -6.27
C ALA A 51 -1.02 2.26 -5.51
N THR A 52 -1.34 1.17 -6.21
CA THR A 52 -1.48 -0.17 -5.62
C THR A 52 -0.17 -0.67 -5.02
N VAL A 53 0.95 -0.49 -5.72
CA VAL A 53 2.28 -0.88 -5.20
C VAL A 53 2.63 -0.06 -3.95
N LYS A 54 2.37 1.26 -3.96
CA LYS A 54 2.56 2.11 -2.77
C LYS A 54 1.74 1.62 -1.58
N ALA A 55 0.44 1.39 -1.77
CA ALA A 55 -0.46 0.94 -0.72
C ALA A 55 0.00 -0.40 -0.13
N THR A 56 0.46 -1.32 -0.99
CA THR A 56 0.99 -2.62 -0.57
C THR A 56 2.28 -2.48 0.24
N ALA A 57 3.22 -1.62 -0.20
CA ALA A 57 4.45 -1.35 0.54
C ALA A 57 4.15 -0.76 1.93
N VAL A 58 3.23 0.21 2.04
CA VAL A 58 2.81 0.76 3.34
C VAL A 58 2.17 -0.32 4.21
N GLY A 59 1.24 -1.10 3.67
CA GLY A 59 0.57 -2.18 4.39
C GLY A 59 1.53 -3.25 4.92
N TYR A 60 2.53 -3.63 4.13
CA TYR A 60 3.45 -4.71 4.50
C TYR A 60 4.53 -4.28 5.51
N TYR A 61 5.06 -3.05 5.34
CA TYR A 61 6.21 -2.57 6.11
C TYR A 61 5.85 -1.63 7.26
N PHE A 62 4.93 -0.67 7.07
CA PHE A 62 4.53 0.27 8.14
C PHE A 62 3.43 -0.29 9.04
N MET A 63 2.50 -1.06 8.48
CA MET A 63 1.42 -1.71 9.24
C MET A 63 1.87 -3.00 9.95
N HIS A 64 3.18 -3.25 10.03
CA HIS A 64 3.83 -4.37 10.71
C HIS A 64 3.31 -5.79 10.36
N ILE A 65 2.48 -5.96 9.32
CA ILE A 65 1.91 -7.25 8.88
C ILE A 65 2.99 -8.33 8.64
N LYS A 66 4.21 -7.92 8.28
CA LYS A 66 5.36 -8.82 8.15
C LYS A 66 5.83 -9.42 9.49
N TYR A 67 5.77 -8.65 10.58
CA TYR A 67 6.26 -9.01 11.93
C TYR A 67 5.14 -9.49 12.85
N ASP A 68 3.90 -9.15 12.53
CA ASP A 68 2.71 -9.53 13.28
C ASP A 68 2.27 -10.98 13.01
N PRO A 69 1.56 -11.61 13.96
CA PRO A 69 1.05 -12.96 13.78
C PRO A 69 0.12 -13.07 12.58
N LYS A 70 0.12 -14.24 11.93
CA LYS A 70 -0.59 -14.54 10.68
C LYS A 70 -2.08 -14.17 10.71
N ILE A 71 -2.70 -14.08 11.89
CA ILE A 71 -4.10 -13.70 12.06
C ILE A 71 -4.42 -12.29 11.53
N TYR A 72 -3.51 -11.33 11.70
CA TYR A 72 -3.71 -9.96 11.20
C TYR A 72 -3.65 -9.90 9.67
N LYS A 73 -2.81 -10.75 9.06
CA LYS A 73 -2.75 -10.89 7.60
C LYS A 73 -4.07 -11.44 7.03
N TRP A 74 -4.67 -12.43 7.71
CA TRP A 74 -5.98 -12.97 7.33
C TRP A 74 -7.11 -11.96 7.54
N MET A 75 -7.15 -11.25 8.66
CA MET A 75 -8.15 -10.19 8.90
C MET A 75 -8.09 -9.08 7.85
N MET A 76 -6.89 -8.60 7.51
CA MET A 76 -6.70 -7.59 6.46
C MET A 76 -7.21 -8.11 5.10
N GLY A 77 -6.92 -9.37 4.76
CA GLY A 77 -7.43 -10.01 3.55
C GLY A 77 -8.96 -10.06 3.52
N THR A 78 -9.60 -10.41 4.63
CA THR A 78 -11.08 -10.43 4.73
C THR A 78 -11.69 -9.06 4.54
N VAL A 79 -11.13 -8.01 5.17
CA VAL A 79 -11.62 -6.63 5.00
C VAL A 79 -11.45 -6.17 3.55
N LEU A 80 -10.32 -6.47 2.92
CA LEU A 80 -10.07 -6.12 1.52
C LEU A 80 -11.05 -6.85 0.60
N ALA A 81 -11.33 -8.13 0.85
CA ALA A 81 -12.29 -8.91 0.09
C ALA A 81 -13.71 -8.36 0.20
N LEU A 82 -14.15 -8.00 1.42
CA LEU A 82 -15.44 -7.34 1.64
C LEU A 82 -15.52 -5.99 0.92
N PHE A 83 -14.47 -5.16 1.02
CA PHE A 83 -14.40 -3.89 0.31
C PHE A 83 -14.53 -4.07 -1.21
N THR A 84 -13.79 -5.00 -1.79
CA THR A 84 -13.88 -5.31 -3.22
C THR A 84 -15.27 -5.84 -3.60
N PHE A 85 -15.87 -6.70 -2.78
CA PHE A 85 -17.22 -7.21 -3.00
C PHE A 85 -18.24 -6.07 -3.06
N PHE A 86 -18.21 -5.14 -2.10
CA PHE A 86 -19.09 -3.97 -2.10
C PHE A 86 -18.83 -3.05 -3.30
N MET A 87 -17.56 -2.83 -3.69
CA MET A 87 -17.23 -2.02 -4.87
C MET A 87 -17.79 -2.62 -6.16
N ILE A 88 -17.69 -3.95 -6.33
CA ILE A 88 -18.25 -4.64 -7.50
C ILE A 88 -19.77 -4.51 -7.50
N MET A 89 -20.42 -4.78 -6.37
CA MET A 89 -21.87 -4.66 -6.24
C MET A 89 -22.35 -3.24 -6.57
N LEU A 90 -21.68 -2.22 -6.05
CA LEU A 90 -21.96 -0.81 -6.34
C LEU A 90 -21.80 -0.48 -7.82
N THR A 91 -20.76 -1.01 -8.47
CA THR A 91 -20.51 -0.75 -9.90
C THR A 91 -21.59 -1.39 -10.78
N ILE A 92 -22.05 -2.60 -10.42
CA ILE A 92 -23.14 -3.29 -11.12
C ILE A 92 -24.45 -2.50 -10.97
N ASP A 93 -24.76 -2.06 -9.75
CA ASP A 93 -25.95 -1.25 -9.47
C ASP A 93 -25.93 0.07 -10.26
N TYR A 94 -24.79 0.77 -10.28
CA TYR A 94 -24.61 2.00 -11.05
C TYR A 94 -24.76 1.78 -12.57
N LEU A 95 -24.27 0.66 -13.11
CA LEU A 95 -24.36 0.36 -14.54
C LEU A 95 -25.78 -0.05 -14.97
N THR A 96 -26.58 -0.59 -14.05
CA THR A 96 -27.94 -1.08 -14.32
C THR A 96 -29.01 0.02 -14.18
N ARG A 97 -28.64 1.18 -13.61
CA ARG A 97 -29.50 2.36 -13.46
C ARG A 97 -29.39 3.31 -14.65
#